data_AF-A0A2P8DEU8-F1
#
_entry.id   AF-A0A2P8DEU8-F1
#
_cell.length_a   1.000
_cell.length_b   1.000
_cell.length_c   1.000
_cell.angle_alpha   90.00
_cell.angle_beta   90.00
_cell.angle_gamma   90.00
#
_symmetry.space_group_name_H-M   'P 1'
#
loop_
_entity.id
_entity.type
_entity.pdbx_description
1 polymer ?
#
loop_
_entity_poly.entity_id
_entity_poly.type
_entity_poly.pdbx_seq_one_letter_code
_entity_poly.pdbx_strand_id
1 'polypeptide(L)'
;MTGSAVRMNDFFRWPLLRLAEDFLRQFQFRNTEEEMDFGLQRVALPEYSEIAFREALANTFIHRDYSRRGAVHVQWHDEDLEISSPGGFPEGVRLDNILVTPPHPRNPVLADAFKRARLVERTGRGINRMFEQQLRFGRSAPEYGRTTETAVVAVLPGEPANLAVTRFVLEQDRADQSLKLPDLQLLNELTREREVSTSEAAGLIQMSEDQAKRVLRRMTERGWIEARGATQNRVYHLSGTVYRQLGDSAGYVRLKGFEPIRQEQMVLQLLQANDEVSSSDVAQLCQLNPWQARTLLTRLIKEGKVTRHGEGRWTRYRLAPRPHSR
;
A
#
# COMPACT_ATOMS: atom_id res chain seq x y z
N MET A 1 -24.76 2.10 15.54
CA MET A 1 -25.25 0.75 15.20
C MET A 1 -26.41 0.89 14.22
N THR A 2 -26.09 1.13 12.95
CA THR A 2 -27.03 1.25 11.83
C THR A 2 -26.36 0.56 10.65
N GLY A 3 -26.30 -0.77 10.65
CA GLY A 3 -25.36 -1.50 9.78
C GLY A 3 -25.86 -2.83 9.25
N SER A 4 -27.18 -3.01 9.09
CA SER A 4 -27.72 -4.24 8.49
C SER A 4 -29.04 -4.04 7.74
N ALA A 5 -29.54 -2.80 7.63
CA ALA A 5 -30.75 -2.53 6.87
C ALA A 5 -30.45 -2.60 5.37
N VAL A 6 -30.88 -3.69 4.72
CA VAL A 6 -30.78 -3.87 3.28
C VAL A 6 -31.56 -2.74 2.60
N ARG A 7 -30.84 -1.81 1.95
CA ARG A 7 -31.46 -0.68 1.24
C ARG A 7 -32.20 -1.12 -0.02
N MET A 8 -31.72 -2.16 -0.69
CA MET A 8 -32.32 -2.73 -1.89
C MET A 8 -31.90 -4.19 -2.06
N ASN A 9 -32.81 -5.06 -2.51
CA ASN A 9 -32.52 -6.46 -2.83
C ASN A 9 -33.29 -6.89 -4.08
N ASP A 10 -32.59 -6.99 -5.20
CA ASP A 10 -33.17 -7.35 -6.49
C ASP A 10 -32.66 -8.69 -7.00
N PHE A 11 -33.54 -9.44 -7.66
CA PHE A 11 -33.22 -10.71 -8.29
C PHE A 11 -33.54 -10.68 -9.77
N PHE A 12 -32.54 -10.95 -10.60
CA PHE A 12 -32.66 -10.91 -12.06
C PHE A 12 -32.47 -12.29 -12.68
N ARG A 13 -33.26 -12.58 -13.74
CA ARG A 13 -33.14 -13.78 -14.57
C ARG A 13 -33.10 -13.39 -16.05
N TRP A 14 -32.08 -12.63 -16.42
CA TRP A 14 -31.93 -12.06 -17.76
C TRP A 14 -30.68 -12.61 -18.47
N PRO A 15 -30.57 -12.42 -19.80
CA PRO A 15 -29.33 -12.74 -20.53
C PRO A 15 -28.12 -12.01 -19.95
N LEU A 16 -26.95 -12.66 -19.95
CA LEU A 16 -25.74 -12.15 -19.30
C LEU A 16 -25.30 -10.77 -19.78
N LEU A 17 -25.41 -10.48 -21.09
CA LEU A 17 -25.06 -9.17 -21.63
C LEU A 17 -25.98 -8.07 -21.09
N ARG A 18 -27.28 -8.35 -21.01
CA ARG A 18 -28.25 -7.41 -20.41
C ARG A 18 -27.97 -7.21 -18.93
N LEU A 19 -27.64 -8.28 -18.19
CA LEU A 19 -27.24 -8.16 -16.78
C LEU A 19 -26.00 -7.28 -16.63
N ALA A 20 -24.97 -7.49 -17.46
CA ALA A 20 -23.76 -6.69 -17.43
C ALA A 20 -24.04 -5.20 -17.69
N GLU A 21 -24.83 -4.88 -18.72
CA GLU A 21 -25.23 -3.50 -19.01
C GLU A 21 -26.02 -2.85 -17.87
N ASP A 22 -26.96 -3.60 -17.28
CA ASP A 22 -27.81 -3.08 -16.20
C ASP A 22 -27.01 -2.84 -14.91
N PHE A 23 -26.14 -3.78 -14.52
CA PHE A 23 -25.25 -3.60 -13.37
C PHE A 23 -24.28 -2.43 -13.58
N LEU A 24 -23.72 -2.26 -14.77
CA LEU A 24 -22.85 -1.11 -15.09
C LEU A 24 -23.61 0.22 -14.98
N ARG A 25 -24.85 0.27 -15.47
CA ARG A 25 -25.69 1.47 -15.37
C ARG A 25 -26.05 1.77 -13.92
N GLN A 26 -26.47 0.77 -13.15
CA GLN A 26 -26.78 0.93 -11.72
C GLN A 26 -25.54 1.37 -10.95
N PHE A 27 -24.37 0.83 -11.31
CA PHE A 27 -23.10 1.23 -10.73
C PHE A 27 -22.80 2.70 -10.99
N GLN A 28 -22.86 3.16 -12.25
CA GLN A 28 -22.61 4.56 -12.59
C GLN A 28 -23.56 5.53 -11.88
N PHE A 29 -24.82 5.14 -11.66
CA PHE A 29 -25.79 5.98 -10.96
C PHE A 29 -25.51 6.09 -9.45
N ARG A 30 -24.92 5.05 -8.86
CA ARG A 30 -24.65 4.99 -7.40
C ARG A 30 -23.26 5.45 -7.03
N ASN A 31 -22.29 5.23 -7.91
CA ASN A 31 -20.89 5.51 -7.67
C ASN A 31 -20.72 7.02 -7.52
N THR A 32 -20.39 7.45 -6.31
CA THR A 32 -20.12 8.87 -6.07
C THR A 32 -18.71 9.22 -6.53
N GLU A 33 -18.46 10.50 -6.78
CA GLU A 33 -17.15 10.98 -7.19
C GLU A 33 -16.76 12.20 -6.35
N GLU A 34 -15.50 12.21 -5.88
CA GLU A 34 -14.88 13.40 -5.29
C GLU A 34 -14.06 14.13 -6.36
N GLU A 35 -13.78 15.41 -6.15
CA GLU A 35 -12.90 16.20 -7.03
C GLU A 35 -11.61 16.58 -6.30
N MET A 36 -10.48 16.50 -7.00
CA MET A 36 -9.19 17.01 -6.53
C MET A 36 -8.60 17.99 -7.54
N ASP A 37 -8.13 19.14 -7.05
CA ASP A 37 -7.36 20.09 -7.85
C ASP A 37 -5.91 19.62 -8.06
N PHE A 38 -5.50 19.56 -9.33
CA PHE A 38 -4.16 19.18 -9.78
C PHE A 38 -3.58 20.20 -10.77
N GLY A 39 -3.01 21.27 -10.23
CA GLY A 39 -2.58 22.44 -10.99
C GLY A 39 -3.80 23.25 -11.42
N LEU A 40 -3.97 23.44 -12.73
CA LEU A 40 -5.16 24.10 -13.30
C LEU A 40 -6.27 23.10 -13.70
N GLN A 41 -6.08 21.81 -13.43
CA GLN A 41 -7.02 20.75 -13.82
C GLN A 41 -7.75 20.21 -12.59
N ARG A 42 -9.05 19.95 -12.73
CA ARG A 42 -9.82 19.16 -11.78
C ARG A 42 -9.79 17.69 -12.20
N VAL A 43 -9.48 16.82 -11.25
CA VAL A 43 -9.43 15.37 -11.45
C VAL A 43 -10.57 14.74 -10.66
N ALA A 44 -11.45 14.03 -11.36
CA ALA A 44 -12.50 13.24 -10.74
C ALA A 44 -11.91 11.97 -10.12
N LEU A 45 -12.32 11.69 -8.88
CA LEU A 45 -11.91 10.56 -8.06
C LEU A 45 -13.16 9.74 -7.74
N PRO A 46 -13.58 8.83 -8.63
CA PRO A 46 -14.75 8.00 -8.37
C PRO A 46 -14.48 7.09 -7.16
N GLU A 47 -15.49 6.87 -6.32
CA GLU A 47 -15.42 6.02 -5.12
C GLU A 47 -14.91 4.62 -5.48
N TYR A 48 -15.45 4.04 -6.55
CA TYR A 48 -14.93 2.84 -7.20
C TYR A 48 -14.56 3.12 -8.65
N SER A 49 -13.47 2.53 -9.13
CA SER A 49 -13.15 2.60 -10.56
C SER A 49 -14.17 1.79 -11.37
N GLU A 50 -14.82 2.44 -12.33
CA GLU A 50 -15.72 1.75 -13.27
C GLU A 50 -15.00 0.63 -14.03
N ILE A 51 -13.73 0.85 -14.39
CA ILE A 51 -12.90 -0.17 -15.04
C ILE A 51 -12.71 -1.36 -14.11
N ALA A 52 -12.45 -1.12 -12.82
CA ALA A 52 -12.29 -2.19 -11.83
C ALA A 52 -13.58 -2.97 -11.62
N PHE A 53 -14.72 -2.29 -11.44
CA PHE A 53 -16.02 -2.92 -11.29
C PHE A 53 -16.42 -3.73 -12.53
N ARG A 54 -16.28 -3.15 -13.73
CA ARG A 54 -16.57 -3.84 -15.00
C ARG A 54 -15.76 -5.11 -15.14
N GLU A 55 -14.48 -5.04 -14.81
CA GLU A 55 -13.58 -6.20 -14.88
C GLU A 55 -13.96 -7.28 -13.85
N ALA A 56 -14.24 -6.89 -12.59
CA ALA A 56 -14.68 -7.81 -11.56
C ALA A 56 -16.00 -8.50 -11.94
N LEU A 57 -16.97 -7.76 -12.48
CA LEU A 57 -18.26 -8.27 -12.93
C LEU A 57 -18.10 -9.24 -14.11
N ALA A 58 -17.30 -8.86 -15.10
CA ALA A 58 -17.08 -9.70 -16.26
C ALA A 58 -16.30 -10.97 -15.91
N ASN A 59 -15.28 -10.89 -15.05
CA ASN A 59 -14.55 -12.07 -14.57
C ASN A 59 -15.48 -13.02 -13.82
N THR A 60 -16.36 -12.49 -12.99
CA THR A 60 -17.41 -13.25 -12.30
C THR A 60 -18.29 -14.00 -13.30
N PHE A 61 -18.75 -13.38 -14.38
CA PHE A 61 -19.58 -14.07 -15.39
C PHE A 61 -18.79 -15.07 -16.26
N ILE A 62 -17.56 -14.73 -16.65
CA ILE A 62 -16.72 -15.57 -17.52
C ILE A 62 -16.18 -16.79 -16.78
N HIS A 63 -15.85 -16.65 -15.49
CA HIS A 63 -15.22 -17.69 -14.70
C HIS A 63 -16.18 -18.43 -13.77
N ARG A 64 -17.47 -18.05 -13.71
CA ARG A 64 -18.50 -18.81 -12.99
C ARG A 64 -18.53 -20.27 -13.42
N ASP A 65 -18.64 -21.17 -12.44
CA ASP A 65 -18.95 -22.57 -12.69
C ASP A 65 -20.46 -22.72 -12.98
N TYR A 66 -20.81 -22.86 -14.26
CA TYR A 66 -22.20 -23.00 -14.69
C TYR A 66 -22.82 -24.37 -14.41
N SER A 67 -22.02 -25.36 -13.98
CA SER A 67 -22.54 -26.65 -13.52
C SER A 67 -23.11 -26.58 -12.09
N ARG A 68 -22.70 -25.57 -11.31
CA ARG A 68 -23.13 -25.38 -9.92
C ARG A 68 -24.39 -24.51 -9.80
N ARG A 69 -25.23 -24.87 -8.83
CA ARG A 69 -26.32 -24.02 -8.35
C ARG A 69 -25.76 -22.83 -7.59
N GLY A 70 -26.56 -21.77 -7.47
CA GLY A 70 -26.17 -20.51 -6.81
C GLY A 70 -26.17 -19.33 -7.79
N ALA A 71 -26.39 -18.13 -7.27
CA ALA A 71 -26.39 -16.91 -8.06
C ALA A 71 -25.01 -16.25 -8.05
N VAL A 72 -24.78 -15.36 -9.00
CA VAL A 72 -23.77 -14.31 -8.80
C VAL A 72 -24.37 -13.30 -7.84
N HIS A 73 -23.60 -12.87 -6.85
CA HIS A 73 -23.99 -11.81 -5.93
C HIS A 73 -23.14 -10.58 -6.21
N VAL A 74 -23.80 -9.42 -6.28
CA VAL A 74 -23.15 -8.11 -6.29
C VAL A 74 -23.70 -7.37 -5.08
N GLN A 75 -22.86 -7.14 -4.08
CA GLN A 75 -23.22 -6.55 -2.81
C GLN A 75 -22.44 -5.25 -2.65
N TRP A 76 -23.17 -4.16 -2.44
CA TRP A 76 -22.58 -2.84 -2.19
C TRP A 76 -22.80 -2.53 -0.72
N HIS A 77 -21.72 -2.55 0.05
CA HIS A 77 -21.68 -2.25 1.47
C HIS A 77 -21.18 -0.81 1.69
N ASP A 78 -21.29 -0.30 2.91
CA ASP A 78 -20.80 1.05 3.22
C ASP A 78 -19.26 1.14 3.15
N GLU A 79 -18.55 0.01 3.27
CA GLU A 79 -17.07 -0.04 3.30
C GLU A 79 -16.45 -0.71 2.06
N ASP A 80 -17.21 -1.47 1.29
CA ASP A 80 -16.70 -2.24 0.15
C ASP A 80 -17.78 -2.61 -0.87
N LEU A 81 -17.32 -3.02 -2.05
CA LEU A 81 -18.14 -3.64 -3.08
C LEU A 81 -17.67 -5.07 -3.29
N GLU A 82 -18.53 -6.04 -2.97
CA GLU A 82 -18.26 -7.46 -3.10
C GLU A 82 -18.99 -8.05 -4.32
N ILE A 83 -18.25 -8.80 -5.15
CA ILE A 83 -18.81 -9.60 -6.23
C ILE A 83 -18.39 -11.05 -6.03
N SER A 84 -19.36 -11.96 -5.96
CA SER A 84 -19.09 -13.39 -5.78
C SER A 84 -19.78 -14.26 -6.81
N SER A 85 -19.12 -15.37 -7.18
CA SER A 85 -19.65 -16.39 -8.10
C SER A 85 -19.46 -17.81 -7.58
N PRO A 86 -20.35 -18.74 -7.95
CA PRO A 86 -20.16 -20.16 -7.70
C PRO A 86 -18.93 -20.75 -8.41
N GLY A 87 -18.26 -21.67 -7.71
CA GLY A 87 -17.02 -22.34 -8.12
C GLY A 87 -15.78 -21.70 -7.48
N GLY A 88 -14.67 -22.41 -7.42
CA GLY A 88 -13.37 -21.87 -6.99
C GLY A 88 -12.60 -21.22 -8.14
N PHE A 89 -11.34 -20.86 -7.89
CA PHE A 89 -10.45 -20.39 -8.95
C PHE A 89 -10.32 -21.40 -10.10
N PRO A 90 -10.06 -20.94 -11.34
CA PRO A 90 -9.69 -21.82 -12.45
C PRO A 90 -8.45 -22.66 -12.12
N GLU A 91 -8.30 -23.80 -12.80
CA GLU A 91 -7.12 -24.65 -12.63
C GLU A 91 -5.82 -23.86 -12.87
N GLY A 92 -4.85 -24.04 -11.97
CA GLY A 92 -3.57 -23.33 -12.00
C GLY A 92 -3.57 -21.91 -11.42
N VAL A 93 -4.73 -21.34 -11.12
CA VAL A 93 -4.88 -20.02 -10.49
C VAL A 93 -5.01 -20.16 -8.97
N ARG A 94 -4.27 -19.34 -8.24
CA ARG A 94 -4.24 -19.25 -6.78
C ARG A 94 -4.13 -17.78 -6.37
N LEU A 95 -4.38 -17.51 -5.09
CA LEU A 95 -4.30 -16.16 -4.55
C LEU A 95 -2.91 -15.53 -4.73
N ASP A 96 -1.85 -16.32 -4.59
CA ASP A 96 -0.44 -15.90 -4.67
C ASP A 96 0.10 -15.77 -6.10
N ASN A 97 -0.67 -16.14 -7.13
CA ASN A 97 -0.21 -16.06 -8.53
C ASN A 97 -1.23 -15.43 -9.50
N ILE A 98 -2.38 -14.95 -9.01
CA ILE A 98 -3.48 -14.44 -9.84
C ILE A 98 -3.07 -13.27 -10.76
N LEU A 99 -2.07 -12.47 -10.38
CA LEU A 99 -1.58 -11.31 -11.15
C LEU A 99 -0.57 -11.67 -12.25
N VAL A 100 -0.01 -12.89 -12.17
CA VAL A 100 1.06 -13.37 -13.06
C VAL A 100 0.67 -14.60 -13.85
N THR A 101 -0.45 -15.24 -13.52
CA THR A 101 -0.95 -16.41 -14.23
C THR A 101 -1.44 -16.02 -15.63
N PRO A 102 -1.01 -16.73 -16.69
CA PRO A 102 -1.52 -16.50 -18.03
C PRO A 102 -3.05 -16.64 -18.11
N PRO A 103 -3.73 -15.87 -18.97
CA PRO A 103 -5.18 -15.90 -19.07
C PRO A 103 -5.68 -17.29 -19.49
N HIS A 104 -6.43 -17.96 -18.62
CA HIS A 104 -7.07 -19.23 -18.91
C HIS A 104 -8.55 -19.20 -18.48
N PRO A 105 -9.48 -18.77 -19.35
CA PRO A 105 -10.89 -18.64 -19.01
C PRO A 105 -11.55 -20.01 -18.82
N ARG A 106 -12.31 -20.17 -17.73
CA ARG A 106 -13.12 -21.39 -17.50
C ARG A 106 -14.14 -21.61 -18.62
N ASN A 107 -14.71 -20.53 -19.14
CA ASN A 107 -15.68 -20.56 -20.23
C ASN A 107 -15.14 -19.77 -21.45
N PRO A 108 -14.32 -20.38 -22.34
CA PRO A 108 -13.68 -19.67 -23.45
C PRO A 108 -14.65 -19.02 -24.44
N VAL A 109 -15.79 -19.66 -24.72
CA VAL A 109 -16.82 -19.12 -25.62
C VAL A 109 -17.49 -17.87 -25.01
N LEU A 110 -17.76 -17.88 -23.70
CA LEU A 110 -18.27 -16.69 -23.01
C LEU A 110 -17.23 -15.58 -22.99
N ALA A 111 -15.96 -15.90 -22.75
CA ALA A 111 -14.87 -14.92 -22.81
C ALA A 111 -14.79 -14.25 -24.19
N ASP A 112 -14.89 -15.02 -25.28
CA ASP A 112 -14.89 -14.47 -26.64
C ASP A 112 -16.13 -13.59 -26.90
N ALA A 113 -17.31 -14.00 -26.43
CA ALA A 113 -18.53 -13.20 -26.55
C ALA A 113 -18.40 -11.85 -25.81
N PHE A 114 -17.93 -11.85 -24.57
CA PHE A 114 -17.71 -10.63 -23.77
C PHE A 114 -16.64 -9.72 -24.40
N LYS A 115 -15.59 -10.30 -24.98
CA LYS A 115 -14.57 -9.58 -25.73
C LYS A 115 -15.13 -8.91 -26.99
N ARG A 116 -16.00 -9.59 -27.74
CA ARG A 116 -16.68 -9.03 -28.92
C ARG A 116 -17.68 -7.94 -28.56
N ALA A 117 -18.35 -8.10 -27.42
CA ALA A 117 -19.25 -7.09 -26.85
C ALA A 117 -18.52 -5.89 -26.21
N ARG A 118 -17.18 -5.87 -26.21
CA ARG A 118 -16.34 -4.83 -25.58
C ARG A 118 -16.58 -4.65 -24.07
N LEU A 119 -17.06 -5.69 -23.39
CA LEU A 119 -17.21 -5.71 -21.94
C LEU A 119 -15.89 -6.10 -21.23
N VAL A 120 -15.00 -6.80 -21.94
CA VAL A 120 -13.68 -7.23 -21.44
C VAL A 120 -12.58 -6.86 -22.42
N GLU A 121 -11.42 -6.54 -21.87
CA GLU A 121 -10.21 -6.17 -22.59
C GLU A 121 -9.61 -7.34 -23.39
N ARG A 122 -9.01 -7.02 -24.54
CA ARG A 122 -8.50 -8.04 -25.48
C ARG A 122 -7.17 -8.66 -25.06
N THR A 123 -6.49 -8.06 -24.08
CA THR A 123 -5.08 -8.28 -23.73
C THR A 123 -4.86 -9.32 -22.63
N GLY A 124 -5.92 -9.76 -21.93
CA GLY A 124 -5.80 -10.69 -20.80
C GLY A 124 -5.16 -10.09 -19.55
N ARG A 125 -5.00 -8.77 -19.48
CA ARG A 125 -4.45 -8.04 -18.32
C ARG A 125 -5.53 -7.42 -17.45
N GLY A 126 -6.76 -7.91 -17.55
CA GLY A 126 -7.92 -7.30 -16.93
C GLY A 126 -7.77 -7.18 -15.42
N ILE A 127 -7.45 -8.28 -14.73
CA ILE A 127 -7.20 -8.26 -13.28
C ILE A 127 -6.08 -7.29 -12.88
N ASN A 128 -4.98 -7.22 -13.64
CA ASN A 128 -3.90 -6.28 -13.36
C ASN A 128 -4.38 -4.84 -13.47
N ARG A 129 -5.23 -4.52 -14.45
CA ARG A 129 -5.84 -3.19 -14.57
C ARG A 129 -6.77 -2.88 -13.40
N MET A 130 -7.57 -3.85 -12.96
CA MET A 130 -8.43 -3.69 -11.78
C MET A 130 -7.60 -3.26 -10.56
N PHE A 131 -6.44 -3.90 -10.33
CA PHE A 131 -5.51 -3.52 -9.26
C PHE A 131 -4.88 -2.14 -9.50
N GLU A 132 -4.39 -1.87 -10.71
CA GLU A 132 -3.80 -0.57 -11.06
C GLU A 132 -4.77 0.58 -10.80
N GLN A 133 -6.05 0.43 -11.14
CA GLN A 133 -7.03 1.50 -10.99
C GLN A 133 -7.30 1.87 -9.52
N GLN A 134 -7.27 0.91 -8.60
CA GLN A 134 -7.39 1.19 -7.17
C GLN A 134 -6.12 1.84 -6.62
N LEU A 135 -4.96 1.23 -6.91
CA LEU A 135 -3.68 1.64 -6.35
C LEU A 135 -3.23 3.03 -6.84
N ARG A 136 -3.65 3.46 -8.04
CA ARG A 136 -3.38 4.81 -8.56
C ARG A 136 -4.01 5.92 -7.72
N PHE A 137 -5.12 5.64 -7.05
CA PHE A 137 -5.77 6.55 -6.12
C PHE A 137 -5.28 6.37 -4.67
N GLY A 138 -4.23 5.57 -4.48
CA GLY A 138 -3.67 5.27 -3.17
C GLY A 138 -4.61 4.46 -2.26
N ARG A 139 -5.56 3.74 -2.84
CA ARG A 139 -6.50 2.86 -2.15
C ARG A 139 -5.93 1.45 -2.02
N SER A 140 -6.53 0.66 -1.13
CA SER A 140 -6.23 -0.76 -1.01
C SER A 140 -6.45 -1.51 -2.32
N ALA A 141 -5.59 -2.50 -2.58
CA ALA A 141 -5.77 -3.39 -3.72
C ALA A 141 -7.07 -4.21 -3.58
N PRO A 142 -7.67 -4.65 -4.69
CA PRO A 142 -8.75 -5.63 -4.66
C PRO A 142 -8.37 -6.90 -3.90
N GLU A 143 -9.29 -7.42 -3.10
CA GLU A 143 -9.04 -8.59 -2.26
C GLU A 143 -9.77 -9.82 -2.79
N TYR A 144 -9.08 -10.96 -2.71
CA TYR A 144 -9.64 -12.27 -3.03
C TYR A 144 -9.54 -13.27 -1.88
N GLY A 145 -9.15 -12.81 -0.68
CA GLY A 145 -8.86 -13.67 0.48
C GLY A 145 -10.05 -14.49 0.99
N ARG A 146 -11.28 -14.08 0.64
CA ARG A 146 -12.53 -14.79 0.96
C ARG A 146 -12.90 -15.88 -0.05
N THR A 147 -12.08 -16.08 -1.09
CA THR A 147 -12.27 -17.14 -2.09
C THR A 147 -12.03 -18.52 -1.48
N THR A 148 -12.87 -19.47 -1.85
CA THR A 148 -12.80 -20.89 -1.45
C THR A 148 -12.83 -21.79 -2.69
N GLU A 149 -12.77 -23.11 -2.49
CA GLU A 149 -12.95 -24.09 -3.56
C GLU A 149 -14.35 -24.04 -4.22
N THR A 150 -15.31 -23.39 -3.56
CA THR A 150 -16.72 -23.40 -3.97
C THR A 150 -17.29 -22.03 -4.32
N ALA A 151 -16.56 -20.95 -4.01
CA ALA A 151 -16.94 -19.59 -4.35
C ALA A 151 -15.70 -18.72 -4.57
N VAL A 152 -15.68 -17.94 -5.65
CA VAL A 152 -14.72 -16.85 -5.86
C VAL A 152 -15.38 -15.57 -5.38
N VAL A 153 -14.66 -14.80 -4.56
CA VAL A 153 -15.12 -13.53 -3.98
C VAL A 153 -14.09 -12.46 -4.30
N ALA A 154 -14.49 -11.45 -5.06
CA ALA A 154 -13.70 -10.26 -5.34
C ALA A 154 -14.27 -9.09 -4.53
N VAL A 155 -13.44 -8.48 -3.69
CA VAL A 155 -13.82 -7.32 -2.88
C VAL A 155 -13.04 -6.11 -3.39
N LEU A 156 -13.74 -5.04 -3.72
CA LEU A 156 -13.18 -3.72 -3.97
C LEU A 156 -13.36 -2.90 -2.70
N PRO A 157 -12.28 -2.54 -1.98
CA PRO A 157 -12.39 -1.66 -0.81
C PRO A 157 -12.90 -0.26 -1.20
N GLY A 158 -13.83 0.29 -0.42
CA GLY A 158 -14.45 1.61 -0.57
C GLY A 158 -13.71 2.73 0.16
N GLU A 159 -12.41 2.56 0.39
CA GLU A 159 -11.61 3.54 1.10
C GLU A 159 -11.53 4.88 0.33
N PRO A 160 -11.59 6.04 1.02
CA PRO A 160 -11.31 7.33 0.40
C PRO A 160 -9.95 7.33 -0.31
N ALA A 161 -9.86 8.05 -1.42
CA ALA A 161 -8.60 8.16 -2.14
C ALA A 161 -7.54 8.84 -1.27
N ASN A 162 -6.31 8.31 -1.29
CA ASN A 162 -5.17 9.00 -0.69
C ASN A 162 -4.70 10.07 -1.68
N LEU A 163 -5.13 11.31 -1.44
CA LEU A 163 -4.85 12.46 -2.32
C LEU A 163 -3.35 12.70 -2.52
N ALA A 164 -2.52 12.42 -1.52
CA ALA A 164 -1.08 12.57 -1.59
C ALA A 164 -0.48 11.56 -2.59
N VAL A 165 -0.82 10.28 -2.45
CA VAL A 165 -0.38 9.22 -3.38
C VAL A 165 -0.93 9.49 -4.77
N THR A 166 -2.21 9.85 -4.88
CA THR A 166 -2.87 10.18 -6.14
C THR A 166 -2.13 11.30 -6.88
N ARG A 167 -1.84 12.41 -6.19
CA ARG A 167 -1.09 13.54 -6.73
C ARG A 167 0.30 13.11 -7.20
N PHE A 168 1.01 12.34 -6.39
CA PHE A 168 2.34 11.83 -6.76
C PHE A 168 2.29 10.99 -8.05
N VAL A 169 1.34 10.07 -8.17
CA VAL A 169 1.16 9.24 -9.37
C VAL A 169 0.89 10.11 -10.60
N LEU A 170 0.01 11.11 -10.49
CA LEU A 170 -0.30 12.03 -11.58
C LEU A 170 0.91 12.90 -11.99
N GLU A 171 1.76 13.31 -11.04
CA GLU A 171 3.01 14.01 -11.33
C GLU A 171 3.99 13.12 -12.10
N GLN A 172 4.12 11.85 -11.69
CA GLN A 172 4.97 10.90 -12.41
C GLN A 172 4.46 10.64 -13.82
N ASP A 173 3.14 10.56 -14.04
CA ASP A 173 2.56 10.43 -15.37
C ASP A 173 2.86 11.64 -16.26
N ARG A 174 2.74 12.87 -15.72
CA ARG A 174 3.10 14.10 -16.47
C ARG A 174 4.58 14.18 -16.80
N ALA A 175 5.44 13.53 -16.03
CA ALA A 175 6.89 13.48 -16.24
C ALA A 175 7.34 12.31 -17.13
N ASP A 176 6.43 11.59 -17.79
CA ASP A 176 6.71 10.37 -18.56
C ASP A 176 7.39 9.25 -17.72
N GLN A 177 7.14 9.26 -16.41
CA GLN A 177 7.66 8.29 -15.44
C GLN A 177 6.56 7.41 -14.83
N SER A 178 5.48 7.14 -15.58
CA SER A 178 4.34 6.34 -15.12
C SER A 178 4.73 5.08 -14.35
N LEU A 179 4.06 4.89 -13.21
CA LEU A 179 4.22 3.72 -12.36
C LEU A 179 3.52 2.51 -12.97
N LYS A 180 4.20 1.37 -13.01
CA LYS A 180 3.58 0.09 -13.39
C LYS A 180 2.91 -0.55 -12.17
N LEU A 181 2.08 -1.57 -12.37
CA LEU A 181 1.44 -2.30 -11.26
C LEU A 181 2.39 -2.65 -10.09
N PRO A 182 3.58 -3.25 -10.30
CA PRO A 182 4.48 -3.55 -9.18
C PRO A 182 4.98 -2.29 -8.44
N ASP A 183 5.18 -1.18 -9.17
CA ASP A 183 5.58 0.09 -8.54
C ASP A 183 4.45 0.66 -7.69
N LEU A 184 3.21 0.60 -8.19
CA LEU A 184 2.01 1.06 -7.47
C LEU A 184 1.74 0.24 -6.21
N GLN A 185 1.89 -1.08 -6.28
CA GLN A 185 1.76 -1.97 -5.13
C GLN A 185 2.76 -1.61 -4.04
N LEU A 186 4.05 -1.50 -4.39
CA LEU A 186 5.11 -1.16 -3.44
C LEU A 186 4.96 0.26 -2.90
N LEU A 187 4.56 1.24 -3.72
CA LEU A 187 4.31 2.61 -3.27
C LEU A 187 3.20 2.66 -2.21
N ASN A 188 2.08 1.96 -2.44
CA ASN A 188 0.98 1.90 -1.49
C ASN A 188 1.40 1.21 -0.19
N GLU A 189 2.09 0.08 -0.30
CA GLU A 189 2.59 -0.67 0.87
C GLU A 189 3.53 0.18 1.72
N LEU A 190 4.53 0.81 1.08
CA LEU A 190 5.49 1.68 1.76
C LEU A 190 4.86 2.95 2.35
N THR A 191 3.70 3.37 1.84
CA THR A 191 2.94 4.47 2.43
C THR A 191 2.24 4.03 3.73
N ARG A 192 1.92 2.74 3.87
CA ARG A 192 1.19 2.16 5.02
C ARG A 192 2.14 1.61 6.08
N GLU A 193 2.96 0.63 5.72
CA GLU A 193 3.84 -0.13 6.61
C GLU A 193 5.24 0.49 6.77
N ARG A 194 5.53 1.53 5.97
CA ARG A 194 6.75 2.37 5.99
C ARG A 194 8.05 1.72 5.55
N GLU A 195 8.19 0.41 5.68
CA GLU A 195 9.32 -0.33 5.14
C GLU A 195 8.90 -1.67 4.51
N VAL A 196 9.72 -2.18 3.59
CA VAL A 196 9.50 -3.48 2.96
C VAL A 196 10.84 -4.18 2.72
N SER A 197 10.92 -5.45 3.06
CA SER A 197 12.04 -6.32 2.68
C SER A 197 11.92 -6.79 1.23
N THR A 198 12.98 -7.38 0.70
CA THR A 198 12.93 -7.95 -0.66
C THR A 198 11.95 -9.13 -0.76
N SER A 199 11.82 -9.92 0.31
CA SER A 199 10.94 -11.09 0.33
C SER A 199 9.46 -10.69 0.41
N GLU A 200 9.14 -9.72 1.28
CA GLU A 200 7.79 -9.13 1.35
C GLU A 200 7.40 -8.46 0.03
N ALA A 201 8.32 -7.70 -0.58
CA ALA A 201 8.10 -7.09 -1.88
C ALA A 201 7.80 -8.14 -2.96
N ALA A 202 8.51 -9.28 -2.96
CA ALA A 202 8.29 -10.38 -3.90
C ALA A 202 6.91 -11.02 -3.73
N GLY A 203 6.50 -11.26 -2.48
CA GLY A 203 5.15 -11.77 -2.16
C GLY A 203 4.05 -10.81 -2.60
N LEU A 204 4.19 -9.52 -2.30
CA LEU A 204 3.21 -8.49 -2.64
C LEU A 204 2.98 -8.37 -4.15
N ILE A 205 4.07 -8.31 -4.93
CA ILE A 205 3.99 -8.15 -6.39
C ILE A 205 3.81 -9.49 -7.13
N GLN A 206 3.74 -10.62 -6.40
CA GLN A 206 3.60 -11.98 -6.92
C GLN A 206 4.69 -12.37 -7.93
N MET A 207 5.93 -11.99 -7.66
CA MET A 207 7.08 -12.26 -8.53
C MET A 207 8.20 -12.95 -7.76
N SER A 208 9.20 -13.48 -8.47
CA SER A 208 10.40 -14.01 -7.83
C SER A 208 11.19 -12.89 -7.13
N GLU A 209 11.97 -13.24 -6.11
CA GLU A 209 12.84 -12.26 -5.43
C GLU A 209 13.79 -11.54 -6.41
N ASP A 210 14.26 -12.21 -7.47
CA ASP A 210 15.12 -11.58 -8.46
C ASP A 210 14.36 -10.56 -9.32
N GLN A 211 13.09 -10.82 -9.63
CA GLN A 211 12.22 -9.84 -10.26
C GLN A 211 11.94 -8.66 -9.32
N ALA A 212 11.65 -8.94 -8.04
CA ALA A 212 11.43 -7.92 -7.02
C ALA A 212 12.66 -7.03 -6.83
N LYS A 213 13.87 -7.60 -6.75
CA LYS A 213 15.13 -6.85 -6.71
C LYS A 213 15.28 -5.89 -7.90
N ARG A 214 14.86 -6.31 -9.11
CA ARG A 214 14.90 -5.44 -10.29
C ARG A 214 13.91 -4.27 -10.18
N VAL A 215 12.71 -4.51 -9.65
CA VAL A 215 11.71 -3.47 -9.40
C VAL A 215 12.22 -2.49 -8.34
N LEU A 216 12.67 -2.99 -7.19
CA LEU A 216 13.21 -2.18 -6.09
C LEU A 216 14.43 -1.36 -6.55
N ARG A 217 15.33 -1.95 -7.33
CA ARG A 217 16.48 -1.23 -7.90
C ARG A 217 16.02 -0.10 -8.81
N ARG A 218 15.07 -0.35 -9.72
CA ARG A 218 14.48 0.70 -10.58
C ARG A 218 13.85 1.82 -9.76
N MET A 219 13.06 1.49 -8.72
CA MET A 219 12.44 2.51 -7.86
C MET A 219 13.50 3.32 -7.09
N THR A 220 14.62 2.68 -6.72
CA THR A 220 15.77 3.36 -6.09
C THR A 220 16.48 4.29 -7.08
N GLU A 221 16.73 3.82 -8.31
CA GLU A 221 17.35 4.61 -9.39
C GLU A 221 16.49 5.83 -9.77
N ARG A 222 15.17 5.70 -9.69
CA ARG A 222 14.21 6.82 -9.87
C ARG A 222 14.10 7.75 -8.66
N GLY A 223 14.76 7.41 -7.55
CA GLY A 223 14.72 8.20 -6.32
C GLY A 223 13.38 8.13 -5.59
N TRP A 224 12.55 7.12 -5.85
CA TRP A 224 11.27 6.94 -5.16
C TRP A 224 11.42 6.25 -3.81
N ILE A 225 12.41 5.37 -3.68
CA ILE A 225 12.71 4.64 -2.45
C ILE A 225 14.20 4.69 -2.14
N GLU A 226 14.53 4.45 -0.88
CA GLU A 226 15.88 4.33 -0.36
C GLU A 226 16.02 2.96 0.34
N ALA A 227 17.24 2.44 0.42
CA ALA A 227 17.51 1.21 1.15
C ALA A 227 18.19 1.49 2.49
N ARG A 228 17.86 0.68 3.49
CA ARG A 228 18.44 0.73 4.83
C ARG A 228 18.85 -0.67 5.29
N GLY A 229 19.97 -0.76 6.01
CA GLY A 229 20.48 -2.00 6.58
C GLY A 229 21.57 -2.68 5.74
N ALA A 230 22.19 -3.69 6.33
CA ALA A 230 23.20 -4.52 5.68
C ALA A 230 22.54 -5.53 4.71
N THR A 231 23.33 -6.14 3.81
CA THR A 231 22.84 -7.00 2.71
C THR A 231 21.82 -8.07 3.13
N GLN A 232 21.99 -8.69 4.30
CA GLN A 232 21.09 -9.74 4.79
C GLN A 232 19.78 -9.21 5.43
N ASN A 233 19.78 -7.97 5.93
CA ASN A 233 18.61 -7.33 6.55
C ASN A 233 18.28 -6.01 5.83
N ARG A 234 18.37 -6.03 4.49
CA ARG A 234 18.13 -4.84 3.68
C ARG A 234 16.62 -4.64 3.53
N VAL A 235 16.14 -3.54 4.10
CA VAL A 235 14.78 -3.05 3.95
C VAL A 235 14.78 -1.79 3.08
N TYR A 236 13.63 -1.48 2.51
CA TYR A 236 13.44 -0.31 1.66
C TYR A 236 12.34 0.56 2.24
N HIS A 237 12.47 1.87 2.11
CA HIS A 237 11.50 2.87 2.58
C HIS A 237 11.31 3.96 1.52
N LEU A 238 10.21 4.73 1.58
CA LEU A 238 10.04 5.87 0.67
C LEU A 238 11.19 6.88 0.87
N SER A 239 11.69 7.43 -0.23
CA SER A 239 12.76 8.42 -0.16
C SER A 239 12.30 9.71 0.51
N GLY A 240 13.25 10.52 0.98
CA GLY A 240 12.93 11.81 1.60
C GLY A 240 12.24 12.79 0.65
N THR A 241 12.49 12.67 -0.66
CA THR A 241 11.80 13.46 -1.70
C THR A 241 10.34 13.05 -1.80
N VAL A 242 10.05 11.75 -1.85
CA VAL A 242 8.67 11.24 -1.94
C VAL A 242 7.88 11.58 -0.69
N TYR A 243 8.42 11.42 0.51
CA TYR A 243 7.72 11.83 1.74
C TYR A 243 7.34 13.32 1.76
N ARG A 244 8.21 14.20 1.24
CA ARG A 244 7.89 15.63 1.13
C ARG A 244 6.77 15.87 0.12
N GLN A 245 6.79 15.18 -1.01
CA GLN A 245 5.73 15.28 -2.03
C GLN A 245 4.40 14.71 -1.53
N LEU A 246 4.44 13.67 -0.70
CA LEU A 246 3.25 13.11 -0.05
C LEU A 246 2.72 13.96 1.11
N GLY A 247 3.36 15.08 1.46
CA GLY A 247 2.96 15.95 2.56
C GLY A 247 3.29 15.40 3.96
N ASP A 248 3.84 14.18 4.08
CA ASP A 248 4.25 13.56 5.34
C ASP A 248 5.76 13.74 5.61
N SER A 249 6.18 15.01 5.63
CA SER A 249 7.56 15.37 5.97
C SER A 249 7.94 14.93 7.40
N ALA A 250 6.94 14.83 8.28
CA ALA A 250 7.12 14.39 9.67
C ALA A 250 7.29 12.87 9.80
N GLY A 251 6.71 12.07 8.91
CA GLY A 251 6.91 10.63 8.80
C GLY A 251 8.36 10.28 8.42
N TYR A 252 8.93 10.99 7.44
CA TYR A 252 10.34 10.82 7.05
C TYR A 252 11.32 11.10 8.19
N VAL A 253 11.14 12.19 8.94
CA VAL A 253 12.01 12.55 10.08
C VAL A 253 11.89 11.52 11.21
N ARG A 254 10.72 10.89 11.37
CA ARG A 254 10.53 9.78 12.32
C ARG A 254 11.19 8.48 11.82
N LEU A 255 11.11 8.19 10.52
CA LEU A 255 11.66 6.96 9.93
C LEU A 255 13.18 6.94 9.85
N LYS A 256 13.79 8.06 9.47
CA LYS A 256 15.25 8.19 9.35
C LYS A 256 15.96 8.03 10.71
N GLY A 257 15.21 7.98 11.80
CA GLY A 257 15.72 8.22 13.13
C GLY A 257 16.10 9.69 13.25
N PHE A 258 15.89 10.26 14.43
CA PHE A 258 16.38 11.59 14.76
C PHE A 258 17.81 11.77 14.23
N GLU A 259 18.06 12.77 13.38
CA GLU A 259 19.40 13.03 12.85
C GLU A 259 20.45 12.99 13.99
N PRO A 260 21.69 12.50 13.77
CA PRO A 260 22.70 12.41 14.84
C PRO A 260 22.94 13.73 15.58
N ILE A 261 22.69 14.86 14.91
CA ILE A 261 22.76 16.23 15.45
C ILE A 261 21.54 16.54 16.34
N ARG A 262 20.34 16.09 15.94
CA ARG A 262 19.10 16.30 16.70
C ARG A 262 19.01 15.38 17.92
N GLN A 263 19.46 14.12 17.81
CA GLN A 263 19.59 13.19 18.95
C GLN A 263 20.50 13.78 20.02
N GLU A 264 21.62 14.32 19.59
CA GLU A 264 22.55 15.01 20.48
C GLU A 264 21.87 16.21 21.16
N GLN A 265 21.20 17.08 20.42
CA GLN A 265 20.47 18.20 21.01
C GLN A 265 19.40 17.76 22.01
N MET A 266 18.66 16.69 21.72
CA MET A 266 17.64 16.13 22.62
C MET A 266 18.26 15.55 23.89
N VAL A 267 19.39 14.85 23.80
CA VAL A 267 20.13 14.34 24.96
C VAL A 267 20.65 15.49 25.81
N LEU A 268 21.22 16.53 25.19
CA LEU A 268 21.70 17.72 25.90
C LEU A 268 20.56 18.48 26.59
N GLN A 269 19.40 18.62 25.94
CA GLN A 269 18.21 19.23 26.56
C GLN A 269 17.67 18.38 27.72
N LEU A 270 17.65 17.05 27.58
CA LEU A 270 17.21 16.16 28.66
C LEU A 270 18.13 16.26 29.88
N LEU A 271 19.45 16.36 29.66
CA LEU A 271 20.46 16.58 30.70
C LEU A 271 20.44 18.00 31.28
N GLN A 272 19.89 18.99 30.56
CA GLN A 272 19.65 20.33 31.10
C GLN A 272 18.39 20.34 31.98
N ALA A 273 17.37 19.57 31.60
CA ALA A 273 16.12 19.45 32.35
C ALA A 273 16.25 18.52 33.57
N ASN A 274 17.16 17.54 33.51
CA ASN A 274 17.42 16.57 34.58
C ASN A 274 18.92 16.55 34.89
N ASP A 275 19.30 16.72 36.15
CA ASP A 275 20.70 16.71 36.58
C ASP A 275 21.43 15.40 36.24
N GLU A 276 20.70 14.29 36.15
CA GLU A 276 21.21 12.98 35.76
C GLU A 276 20.23 12.22 34.86
N VAL A 277 20.76 11.50 33.87
CA VAL A 277 19.98 10.59 33.02
C VAL A 277 20.65 9.22 32.91
N SER A 278 19.86 8.18 32.68
CA SER A 278 20.35 6.84 32.39
C SER A 278 20.43 6.59 30.87
N SER A 279 21.17 5.56 30.46
CA SER A 279 21.16 5.12 29.05
C SER A 279 19.79 4.60 28.59
N SER A 280 18.93 4.17 29.54
CA SER A 280 17.57 3.74 29.23
C SER A 280 16.67 4.93 28.88
N ASP A 281 16.82 6.04 29.61
CA ASP A 281 16.03 7.26 29.36
C ASP A 281 16.38 7.85 27.99
N VAL A 282 17.68 7.82 27.64
CA VAL A 282 18.16 8.23 26.30
C VAL A 282 17.64 7.31 25.20
N ALA A 283 17.62 5.99 25.45
CA ALA A 283 17.06 5.03 24.50
C ALA A 283 15.56 5.29 24.26
N GLN A 284 14.81 5.55 25.33
CA GLN A 284 13.38 5.85 25.26
C GLN A 284 13.10 7.19 24.55
N LEU A 285 13.82 8.26 24.92
CA LEU A 285 13.62 9.59 24.34
C LEU A 285 13.98 9.63 22.85
N CYS A 286 15.07 8.98 22.45
CA CYS A 286 15.55 8.99 21.07
C CYS A 286 15.01 7.83 20.22
N GLN A 287 14.15 6.97 20.79
CA GLN A 287 13.65 5.74 20.16
C GLN A 287 14.78 4.87 19.59
N LEU A 288 15.86 4.74 20.36
CA LEU A 288 17.05 3.98 20.01
C LEU A 288 17.08 2.64 20.73
N ASN A 289 17.73 1.65 20.12
CA ASN A 289 18.03 0.42 20.86
C ASN A 289 19.12 0.67 21.93
N PRO A 290 19.25 -0.19 22.96
CA PRO A 290 20.19 0.02 24.06
C PRO A 290 21.66 0.16 23.63
N TRP A 291 22.04 -0.46 22.51
CA TRP A 291 23.40 -0.35 21.97
C TRP A 291 23.63 1.02 21.33
N GLN A 292 22.69 1.49 20.49
CA GLN A 292 22.75 2.81 19.85
C GLN A 292 22.77 3.95 20.88
N ALA A 293 21.97 3.85 21.94
CA ALA A 293 21.97 4.83 23.02
C ALA A 293 23.35 4.91 23.72
N ARG A 294 23.99 3.76 23.99
CA ARG A 294 25.35 3.70 24.55
C ARG A 294 26.39 4.27 23.60
N THR A 295 26.29 3.96 22.30
CA THR A 295 27.21 4.49 21.27
C THR A 295 27.11 6.01 21.17
N LEU A 296 25.89 6.56 21.20
CA LEU A 296 25.64 8.00 21.21
C LEU A 296 26.25 8.67 22.44
N LEU A 297 25.99 8.12 23.63
CA LEU A 297 26.55 8.65 24.89
C LEU A 297 28.08 8.56 24.92
N THR A 298 28.65 7.48 24.41
CA THR A 298 30.12 7.31 24.29
C THR A 298 30.71 8.36 23.36
N ARG A 299 30.04 8.69 22.26
CA ARG A 299 30.43 9.76 21.35
C ARG A 299 30.41 11.12 22.05
N LEU A 300 29.35 11.44 22.78
CA LEU A 300 29.21 12.70 23.51
C LEU A 300 30.24 12.86 24.65
N ILE A 301 30.65 11.75 25.27
CA ILE A 301 31.77 11.73 26.23
C ILE A 301 33.09 12.05 25.52
N LYS A 302 33.34 11.43 24.37
CA LYS A 302 34.56 11.69 23.57
C LYS A 302 34.64 13.14 23.09
N GLU A 303 33.50 13.75 22.79
CA GLU A 303 33.38 15.16 22.42
C GLU A 303 33.41 16.12 23.62
N GLY A 304 33.50 15.61 24.86
CA GLY A 304 33.59 16.41 26.08
C GLY A 304 32.29 17.11 26.48
N LYS A 305 31.14 16.68 25.94
CA LYS A 305 29.82 17.29 26.22
C LYS A 305 29.11 16.68 27.43
N VAL A 306 29.42 15.42 27.74
CA VAL A 306 28.76 14.61 28.78
C VAL A 306 29.81 13.87 29.61
N THR A 307 29.60 13.73 30.92
CA THR A 307 30.43 12.91 31.81
C THR A 307 29.65 11.69 32.31
N ARG A 308 30.37 10.58 32.53
CA ARG A 308 29.81 9.32 33.04
C ARG A 308 30.13 9.18 34.53
N HIS A 309 29.13 8.87 35.34
CA HIS A 309 29.24 8.58 36.77
C HIS A 309 28.67 7.20 37.10
N GLY A 310 29.34 6.45 37.98
CA GLY A 310 28.92 5.11 38.41
C GLY A 310 29.26 3.97 37.43
N GLU A 311 29.01 2.74 37.86
CA GLU A 311 29.35 1.51 37.13
C GLU A 311 28.14 0.56 37.00
N GLY A 312 28.12 -0.19 35.89
CA GLY A 312 27.11 -1.21 35.62
C GLY A 312 25.68 -0.66 35.52
N ARG A 313 24.75 -1.24 36.28
CA ARG A 313 23.33 -0.86 36.28
C ARG A 313 23.08 0.56 36.82
N TRP A 314 24.02 1.08 37.60
CA TRP A 314 23.91 2.38 38.26
C TRP A 314 24.59 3.50 37.49
N THR A 315 25.03 3.26 36.26
CA THR A 315 25.64 4.30 35.43
C THR A 315 24.63 5.42 35.12
N ARG A 316 25.05 6.65 35.40
CA ARG A 316 24.36 7.90 35.14
C ARG A 316 25.24 8.83 34.32
N TYR A 317 24.61 9.71 33.55
CA TYR A 317 25.28 10.67 32.68
C TYR A 317 24.87 12.08 33.10
N ARG A 318 25.83 13.01 33.10
CA ARG A 318 25.64 14.43 33.43
C ARG A 318 26.25 15.32 32.34
N LEU A 319 25.81 16.58 32.24
CA LEU A 319 26.50 17.57 31.40
C LEU A 319 27.91 17.81 31.90
N ALA A 320 28.86 17.89 30.97
CA ALA A 320 30.22 18.27 31.32
C ALA A 320 30.26 19.74 31.81
N PRO A 321 31.04 20.07 32.86
CA PRO A 321 31.20 21.44 33.30
C PRO A 321 31.82 22.28 32.19
N ARG A 322 31.24 23.44 31.87
CA ARG A 322 31.81 24.36 30.89
C ARG A 322 33.21 24.79 31.35
N PRO A 323 34.24 24.74 30.48
CA PRO A 323 35.54 25.28 30.83
C PRO A 323 35.37 26.76 31.15
N HIS A 324 35.76 27.16 32.35
CA HIS A 324 35.79 28.56 32.73
C HIS A 324 36.77 29.28 31.80
N SER A 325 36.27 30.20 30.98
CA SER A 325 37.08 31.21 30.31
C SER A 325 37.76 32.05 31.39
N ARG A 326 39.08 31.90 31.54
CA ARG A 326 39.92 32.89 32.22
C ARG A 326 40.07 34.13 31.36
#